data_AF-X1AFA7-F1
#
_entry.id   AF-X1AFA7-F1
#
_cell.length_a   1.000
_cell.length_b   1.000
_cell.length_c   1.000
_cell.angle_alpha   90.00
_cell.angle_beta   90.00
_cell.angle_gamma   90.00
#
_symmetry.space_group_name_H-M   'P 1'
#
loop_
_entity.id
_entity.type
_entity.pdbx_description
1 polymer ?
#
loop_
_entity_poly.entity_id
_entity_poly.type
_entity_poly.pdbx_seq_one_letter_code
_entity_poly.pdbx_strand_id
1 'polypeptide(L)'
;VVHIGEMKEVERRQEDAEGIYLVKEFVPVIYVDLALRVIPPMEGEIQIEAIRNLVYDLRDRVGFRFARITYDHPMSKDSQQTLKHRFGEEVVGYLSVDRHVDQYLLLKELIYEGRLHCYPYPPLLQELLQLQYNPKTGKVDHPPNQDKDIADGLAGACWNAIEGVEGLMPSETQRGVFEETIPLKDKLDAEAMDWLYNRKPKEKKPDVIDMEKLEHELMDGLEDEIKKKREDEEK
;
A
#
# COMPACT_ATOMS: atom_id res chain seq x y z
N VAL A 1 -0.72 5.94 -4.83
CA VAL A 1 -1.19 6.84 -5.92
C VAL A 1 -0.19 6.77 -7.03
N VAL A 2 -0.66 6.55 -8.25
CA VAL A 2 0.16 6.46 -9.45
C VAL A 2 -0.53 7.24 -10.57
N HIS A 3 0.25 7.65 -11.57
CA HIS A 3 -0.27 8.16 -12.83
C HIS A 3 0.53 7.60 -14.01
N ILE A 4 -0.04 7.72 -15.20
CA ILE A 4 0.65 7.43 -16.45
C ILE A 4 1.30 8.71 -16.92
N GLY A 5 2.63 8.74 -16.90
CA GLY A 5 3.40 9.94 -17.23
C GLY A 5 3.70 10.06 -18.72
N GLU A 6 3.93 8.92 -19.39
CA GLU A 6 4.27 8.88 -20.81
C GLU A 6 3.90 7.54 -21.45
N MET A 7 3.91 7.50 -22.78
CA MET A 7 3.81 6.29 -23.59
C MET A 7 5.17 6.04 -24.25
N LYS A 8 5.64 4.81 -24.22
CA LYS A 8 6.93 4.39 -24.79
C LYS A 8 6.69 3.38 -25.90
N GLU A 9 7.36 3.56 -27.04
CA GLU A 9 7.39 2.54 -28.09
C GLU A 9 8.33 1.40 -27.69
N VAL A 10 7.84 0.17 -27.79
CA VAL A 10 8.59 -1.06 -27.53
C VAL A 10 8.46 -1.98 -28.75
N GLU A 11 9.58 -2.53 -29.19
CA GLU A 11 9.62 -3.56 -30.24
C GLU A 11 9.59 -4.94 -29.60
N ARG A 12 8.54 -5.72 -29.88
CA ARG A 12 8.40 -7.11 -29.43
C ARG A 12 8.57 -8.06 -30.61
N ARG A 13 9.29 -9.16 -30.37
CA ARG A 13 9.39 -10.28 -31.32
C ARG A 13 8.17 -11.17 -31.13
N GLN A 14 7.36 -11.34 -32.17
CA GLN A 14 6.28 -12.30 -32.21
C GLN A 14 6.61 -13.42 -33.19
N GLU A 15 6.11 -14.62 -32.89
CA GLU A 15 6.24 -15.81 -33.73
C GLU A 15 4.85 -16.37 -33.98
N ASP A 16 4.51 -16.54 -35.25
CA ASP A 16 3.30 -17.21 -35.70
C ASP A 16 3.63 -18.37 -36.64
N ALA A 17 2.60 -18.96 -37.26
CA ALA A 17 2.77 -20.07 -38.19
C ALA A 17 3.56 -19.69 -39.47
N GLU A 18 3.74 -18.40 -39.76
CA GLU A 18 4.34 -17.86 -40.97
C GLU A 18 5.78 -17.37 -40.73
N GLY A 19 6.17 -17.17 -39.46
CA GLY A 19 7.54 -16.95 -39.05
C GLY A 19 7.65 -15.95 -37.91
N ILE A 20 8.78 -15.23 -37.88
CA ILE A 20 9.14 -14.33 -36.79
C ILE A 20 9.15 -12.90 -37.30
N TYR A 21 8.35 -12.04 -36.67
CA TYR A 21 8.25 -10.62 -37.03
C TYR A 21 8.34 -9.71 -35.81
N LEU A 22 8.68 -8.45 -36.07
CA LEU A 22 8.78 -7.41 -35.05
C LEU A 22 7.49 -6.59 -35.05
N VAL A 23 6.88 -6.44 -33.88
CA VAL A 23 5.71 -5.60 -33.64
C VAL A 23 6.13 -4.41 -32.80
N LYS A 24 5.79 -3.21 -33.27
CA LYS A 24 5.92 -1.96 -32.49
C LYS A 24 4.65 -1.76 -31.69
N GLU A 25 4.80 -1.60 -30.39
CA GLU A 25 3.71 -1.40 -29.44
C GLU A 25 3.96 -0.13 -28.62
N PHE A 26 2.93 0.70 -28.45
CA PHE A 26 2.99 1.84 -27.52
C PHE A 26 2.47 1.40 -26.16
N VAL A 27 3.37 1.34 -25.19
CA VAL A 27 3.06 0.89 -23.82
C VAL A 27 3.19 2.04 -22.82
N PRO A 28 2.32 2.10 -21.81
CA PRO A 28 2.36 3.15 -20.79
C PRO A 28 3.53 2.97 -19.83
N VAL A 29 4.04 4.10 -19.35
CA VAL A 29 5.03 4.23 -18.29
C VAL A 29 4.36 4.87 -17.07
N ILE A 30 4.45 4.17 -15.94
CA ILE A 30 3.79 4.52 -14.69
C ILE A 30 4.77 5.22 -13.75
N TYR A 31 4.30 6.30 -13.15
CA TYR A 31 5.01 7.05 -12.11
C TYR A 31 4.26 6.90 -10.79
N VAL A 32 4.99 6.57 -9.72
CA VAL A 32 4.47 6.49 -8.36
C VAL A 32 4.56 7.86 -7.71
N ASP A 33 3.43 8.54 -7.58
CA ASP A 33 3.35 9.87 -6.96
C ASP A 33 3.40 9.79 -5.43
N LEU A 34 2.76 8.77 -4.86
CA LEU A 34 2.68 8.58 -3.42
C LEU A 34 2.54 7.10 -3.07
N ALA A 35 3.51 6.57 -2.36
CA ALA A 35 3.45 5.32 -1.63
C ALA A 35 3.53 5.63 -0.13
N LEU A 36 2.58 5.11 0.65
CA LEU A 36 2.47 5.41 2.07
C LEU A 36 2.19 4.11 2.84
N ARG A 37 2.97 3.86 3.89
CA ARG A 37 2.67 2.82 4.89
C ARG A 37 1.95 3.49 6.06
N VAL A 38 0.75 3.02 6.38
CA VAL A 38 0.01 3.50 7.55
C VAL A 38 0.29 2.55 8.70
N ILE A 39 0.98 3.05 9.73
CA ILE A 39 1.32 2.28 10.93
C ILE A 39 0.21 2.48 11.96
N PRO A 40 -0.39 1.42 12.52
CA PRO A 40 -1.36 1.56 13.61
C PRO A 40 -0.70 2.21 14.84
N PRO A 41 -1.46 2.97 15.65
CA PRO A 41 -0.97 3.46 16.93
C PRO A 41 -0.62 2.29 17.87
N MET A 42 0.23 2.55 18.89
CA MET A 42 0.58 1.51 19.90
C MET A 42 -0.67 0.93 20.58
N GLU A 43 -1.70 1.76 20.76
CA GLU A 43 -3.01 1.38 21.27
C GLU A 43 -4.08 1.80 20.27
N GLY A 44 -4.86 0.82 19.80
CA GLY A 44 -6.00 1.04 18.91
C GLY A 44 -5.77 0.64 17.46
N GLU A 45 -6.79 0.88 16.65
CA GLU A 45 -6.81 0.55 15.22
C GLU A 45 -6.53 1.78 14.36
N ILE A 46 -6.17 1.53 13.10
CA ILE A 46 -6.03 2.60 12.11
C ILE A 46 -7.38 3.27 11.92
N GLN A 47 -7.42 4.59 12.11
CA GLN A 47 -8.61 5.37 11.84
C GLN A 47 -8.84 5.47 10.33
N ILE A 48 -9.81 4.69 9.82
CA ILE A 48 -10.15 4.66 8.39
C ILE A 48 -10.54 6.05 7.87
N GLU A 49 -11.13 6.88 8.74
CA GLU A 49 -11.44 8.27 8.41
C GLU A 49 -10.21 9.11 8.06
N ALA A 50 -9.07 8.91 8.75
CA ALA A 50 -7.84 9.62 8.43
C ALA A 50 -7.34 9.29 7.02
N ILE A 51 -7.50 8.04 6.58
CA ILE A 51 -7.18 7.61 5.21
C ILE A 51 -8.11 8.31 4.21
N ARG A 52 -9.41 8.40 4.50
CA ARG A 52 -10.35 9.13 3.63
C ARG A 52 -10.00 10.62 3.55
N ASN A 53 -9.63 11.24 4.67
CA ASN A 53 -9.22 12.63 4.73
C ASN A 53 -7.96 12.89 3.91
N LEU A 54 -7.00 11.98 3.91
CA LEU A 54 -5.84 12.06 3.02
C LEU A 54 -6.26 12.09 1.54
N VAL A 55 -7.19 11.23 1.13
CA VAL A 55 -7.72 11.22 -0.25
C VAL A 55 -8.43 12.54 -0.59
N TYR A 56 -9.18 13.12 0.36
CA TYR A 56 -9.80 14.43 0.19
C TYR A 56 -8.76 15.54 0.04
N ASP A 57 -7.73 15.55 0.87
CA ASP A 57 -6.68 16.58 0.83
C ASP A 57 -5.87 16.51 -0.47
N LEU A 58 -5.60 15.31 -1.00
CA LEU A 58 -4.97 15.14 -2.31
C LEU A 58 -5.81 15.76 -3.44
N ARG A 59 -7.14 15.63 -3.38
CA ARG A 59 -8.02 16.28 -4.36
C ARG A 59 -8.14 17.78 -4.13
N ASP A 60 -8.48 18.19 -2.92
CA ASP A 60 -8.94 19.54 -2.59
C ASP A 60 -7.78 20.53 -2.43
N ARG A 61 -6.64 20.08 -1.91
CA ARG A 61 -5.47 20.94 -1.65
C ARG A 61 -4.39 20.80 -2.70
N VAL A 62 -4.10 19.57 -3.14
CA VAL A 62 -3.05 19.30 -4.14
C VAL A 62 -3.61 19.41 -5.57
N GLY A 63 -4.92 19.27 -5.74
CA GLY A 63 -5.57 19.33 -7.06
C GLY A 63 -5.49 18.02 -7.86
N PHE A 64 -5.15 16.90 -7.21
CA PHE A 64 -5.02 15.60 -7.88
C PHE A 64 -6.39 15.09 -8.33
N ARG A 65 -6.52 14.75 -9.62
CA ARG A 65 -7.77 14.20 -10.17
C ARG A 65 -7.70 12.68 -10.24
N PHE A 66 -8.49 12.02 -9.40
CA PHE A 66 -8.58 10.57 -9.38
C PHE A 66 -9.43 10.07 -10.55
N ALA A 67 -8.82 9.29 -11.44
CA ALA A 67 -9.55 8.49 -12.42
C ALA A 67 -10.18 7.25 -11.77
N ARG A 68 -9.47 6.67 -10.78
CA ARG A 68 -9.89 5.45 -10.10
C ARG A 68 -9.36 5.40 -8.67
N ILE A 69 -10.19 4.92 -7.75
CA ILE A 69 -9.87 4.67 -6.34
C ILE A 69 -10.40 3.27 -6.00
N THR A 70 -9.55 2.39 -5.48
CA THR A 70 -9.95 1.01 -5.14
C THR A 70 -9.53 0.60 -3.74
N TYR A 71 -10.29 -0.32 -3.16
CA TYR A 71 -9.98 -0.99 -1.90
C TYR A 71 -9.94 -2.52 -2.10
N ASP A 72 -9.06 -3.20 -1.36
CA ASP A 72 -8.94 -4.67 -1.39
C ASP A 72 -9.94 -5.37 -0.45
N HIS A 73 -10.23 -4.76 0.71
CA HIS A 73 -10.96 -5.46 1.76
C HIS A 73 -12.49 -5.27 1.72
N PRO A 74 -13.32 -6.31 1.88
CA PRO A 74 -14.78 -6.19 1.91
C PRO A 74 -15.35 -5.30 3.03
N MET A 75 -14.63 -5.11 4.14
CA MET A 75 -15.03 -4.18 5.22
C MET A 75 -14.91 -2.70 4.84
N SER A 76 -14.35 -2.39 3.66
CA SER A 76 -14.26 -1.02 3.16
C SER A 76 -15.56 -0.47 2.55
N LYS A 77 -16.67 -1.22 2.57
CA LYS A 77 -17.95 -0.83 1.94
C LYS A 77 -18.47 0.55 2.36
N ASP A 78 -18.36 0.91 3.64
CA ASP A 78 -18.77 2.23 4.14
C ASP A 78 -17.90 3.36 3.53
N SER A 79 -16.59 3.13 3.52
CA SER A 79 -15.64 4.08 2.92
C SER A 79 -15.84 4.22 1.42
N GLN A 80 -16.12 3.12 0.72
CA GLN A 80 -16.46 3.15 -0.70
C GLN A 80 -17.72 3.98 -0.95
N GLN A 81 -18.80 3.78 -0.18
CA GLN A 81 -20.04 4.55 -0.35
C GLN A 81 -19.82 6.04 -0.11
N THR A 82 -19.09 6.40 0.96
CA THR A 82 -18.74 7.78 1.28
C THR A 82 -17.93 8.43 0.14
N LEU A 83 -16.94 7.71 -0.38
CA LEU A 83 -16.11 8.21 -1.47
C LEU A 83 -16.89 8.30 -2.79
N LYS A 84 -17.76 7.34 -3.10
CA LYS A 84 -18.63 7.38 -4.28
C LYS A 84 -19.49 8.64 -4.31
N HIS A 85 -20.08 9.02 -3.18
CA HIS A 85 -20.87 10.25 -3.09
C HIS A 85 -20.02 11.50 -3.38
N ARG A 86 -18.72 11.49 -3.07
CA ARG A 86 -17.85 12.66 -3.21
C ARG A 86 -17.05 12.70 -4.53
N PHE A 87 -16.81 11.55 -5.16
CA PHE A 87 -15.95 11.40 -6.34
C PHE A 87 -16.66 10.84 -7.58
N GLY A 88 -17.85 10.23 -7.44
CA GLY A 88 -18.56 9.53 -8.51
C GLY A 88 -18.56 8.01 -8.34
N GLU A 89 -19.60 7.34 -8.84
CA GLU A 89 -19.73 5.88 -8.76
C GLU A 89 -18.73 5.15 -9.68
N GLU A 90 -18.37 5.80 -10.79
CA GLU A 90 -17.42 5.34 -11.80
C GLU A 90 -15.97 5.41 -11.30
N VAL A 91 -15.65 6.38 -10.42
CA VAL A 91 -14.29 6.59 -9.91
C VAL A 91 -13.94 5.59 -8.81
N VAL A 92 -14.90 5.14 -8.00
CA VAL A 92 -14.61 4.32 -6.80
C VAL A 92 -15.06 2.88 -6.99
N GLY A 93 -14.14 1.94 -6.82
CA GLY A 93 -14.37 0.51 -7.02
C GLY A 93 -13.76 -0.41 -5.97
N TYR A 94 -13.88 -1.70 -6.24
CA TYR A 94 -13.27 -2.78 -5.48
C TYR A 94 -12.29 -3.51 -6.37
N LEU A 95 -11.06 -3.71 -5.90
CA LEU A 95 -10.05 -4.51 -6.57
C LEU A 95 -9.29 -5.29 -5.52
N SER A 96 -9.39 -6.62 -5.56
CA SER A 96 -8.67 -7.50 -4.65
C SER A 96 -7.45 -8.06 -5.35
N VAL A 97 -6.29 -7.82 -4.77
CA VAL A 97 -5.00 -8.25 -5.31
C VAL A 97 -4.73 -9.71 -4.96
N ASP A 98 -5.31 -10.22 -3.88
CA ASP A 98 -5.13 -11.61 -3.41
C ASP A 98 -5.90 -12.67 -4.22
N ARG A 99 -6.85 -12.26 -5.08
CA ARG A 99 -7.72 -13.19 -5.83
C ARG A 99 -7.09 -13.68 -7.12
N HIS A 100 -6.32 -12.83 -7.79
CA HIS A 100 -5.72 -13.09 -9.09
C HIS A 100 -4.24 -12.73 -9.02
N VAL A 101 -3.39 -13.49 -9.71
CA VAL A 101 -1.95 -13.20 -9.73
C VAL A 101 -1.60 -12.12 -10.76
N ASP A 102 -2.55 -11.81 -11.64
CA ASP A 102 -2.36 -10.97 -12.82
C ASP A 102 -1.89 -9.56 -12.46
N GLN A 103 -2.36 -8.98 -11.35
CA GLN A 103 -1.91 -7.69 -10.85
C GLN A 103 -0.41 -7.70 -10.52
N TYR A 104 0.08 -8.79 -9.92
CA TYR A 104 1.49 -8.96 -9.60
C TYR A 104 2.34 -9.30 -10.82
N LEU A 105 1.78 -10.06 -11.79
CA LEU A 105 2.46 -10.32 -13.07
C LEU A 105 2.65 -9.02 -13.84
N LEU A 106 1.61 -8.20 -13.94
CA LEU A 106 1.67 -6.87 -14.55
C LEU A 106 2.70 -5.97 -13.84
N LEU A 107 2.68 -5.92 -12.51
CA LEU A 107 3.67 -5.15 -11.75
C LEU A 107 5.11 -5.61 -12.03
N LYS A 108 5.32 -6.93 -12.09
CA LYS A 108 6.63 -7.51 -12.42
C LYS A 108 7.07 -7.11 -13.83
N GLU A 109 6.19 -7.18 -14.82
CA GLU A 109 6.47 -6.75 -16.20
C GLU A 109 6.85 -5.27 -16.26
N LEU A 110 6.08 -4.40 -15.59
CA LEU A 110 6.37 -2.97 -15.49
C LEU A 110 7.76 -2.69 -14.92
N ILE A 111 8.16 -3.41 -13.86
CA ILE A 111 9.49 -3.29 -13.25
C ILE A 111 10.57 -3.78 -14.23
N TYR A 112 10.39 -4.96 -14.82
CA TYR A 112 11.42 -5.61 -15.63
C TYR A 112 11.65 -4.88 -16.97
N GLU A 113 10.61 -4.26 -17.51
CA GLU A 113 10.69 -3.45 -18.73
C GLU A 113 11.13 -2.00 -18.47
N GLY A 114 11.37 -1.64 -17.19
CA GLY A 114 11.77 -0.28 -16.80
C GLY A 114 10.68 0.75 -17.07
N ARG A 115 9.41 0.36 -16.91
CA ARG A 115 8.21 1.19 -17.13
C ARG A 115 7.54 1.64 -15.83
N LEU A 116 8.12 1.31 -14.68
CA LEU A 116 7.68 1.81 -13.38
C LEU A 116 8.75 2.71 -12.79
N HIS A 117 8.43 3.98 -12.59
CA HIS A 117 9.26 4.95 -11.90
C HIS A 117 8.72 5.21 -10.51
N CYS A 118 9.53 4.92 -9.50
CA CYS A 118 9.22 5.20 -8.10
C CYS A 118 10.39 5.93 -7.47
N TYR A 119 10.10 6.88 -6.57
CA TYR A 119 11.13 7.45 -5.72
C TYR A 119 11.67 6.40 -4.73
N PRO A 120 12.90 6.55 -4.20
CA PRO A 120 13.44 5.62 -3.21
C PRO A 120 12.52 5.55 -2.00
N TYR A 121 11.87 4.41 -1.80
CA TYR A 121 10.98 4.18 -0.66
C TYR A 121 11.26 2.79 -0.08
N PRO A 122 12.16 2.67 0.91
CA PRO A 122 12.62 1.39 1.42
C PRO A 122 11.54 0.45 1.96
N PRO A 123 10.47 0.95 2.62
CA PRO A 123 9.31 0.15 2.95
C PRO A 123 8.82 -0.69 1.78
N LEU A 124 8.57 -0.07 0.63
CA LEU A 124 8.10 -0.75 -0.58
C LEU A 124 9.17 -1.65 -1.18
N LEU A 125 10.43 -1.17 -1.24
CA LEU A 125 11.53 -1.96 -1.80
C LEU A 125 11.72 -3.28 -1.02
N GLN A 126 11.66 -3.23 0.31
CA GLN A 126 11.76 -4.42 1.14
C GLN A 126 10.60 -5.39 0.86
N GLU A 127 9.36 -4.89 0.81
CA GLU A 127 8.19 -5.73 0.51
C GLU A 127 8.37 -6.42 -0.84
N LEU A 128 8.65 -5.66 -1.92
CA LEU A 128 8.83 -6.19 -3.27
C LEU A 128 9.95 -7.24 -3.37
N LEU A 129 11.07 -7.05 -2.67
CA LEU A 129 12.19 -7.99 -2.69
C LEU A 129 11.89 -9.29 -1.92
N GLN A 130 10.97 -9.25 -0.96
CA GLN A 130 10.68 -10.38 -0.08
C GLN A 130 9.49 -11.21 -0.55
N LEU A 131 8.68 -10.71 -1.49
CA LEU A 131 7.54 -11.45 -2.05
C LEU A 131 7.94 -12.81 -2.63
N GLN A 132 7.08 -13.80 -2.42
CA GLN A 132 7.26 -15.17 -2.85
C GLN A 132 6.05 -15.64 -3.62
N TYR A 133 6.29 -16.31 -4.75
CA TYR A 133 5.24 -17.01 -5.47
C TYR A 133 5.06 -18.41 -4.88
N ASN A 134 3.85 -18.72 -4.44
CA ASN A 134 3.49 -20.05 -3.98
C ASN A 134 2.87 -20.85 -5.14
N PRO A 135 3.58 -21.84 -5.71
CA PRO A 135 3.10 -22.58 -6.87
C PRO A 135 1.91 -23.49 -6.57
N LYS A 136 1.64 -23.80 -5.29
CA LYS A 136 0.50 -24.63 -4.89
C LYS A 136 -0.80 -23.85 -4.86
N THR A 137 -0.74 -22.60 -4.41
CA THR A 137 -1.91 -21.73 -4.29
C THR A 137 -2.06 -20.78 -5.48
N GLY A 138 -1.00 -20.60 -6.27
CA GLY A 138 -0.94 -19.62 -7.36
C GLY A 138 -0.86 -18.18 -6.86
N LYS A 139 -0.57 -17.95 -5.57
CA LYS A 139 -0.59 -16.63 -4.95
C LYS A 139 0.81 -16.06 -4.76
N VAL A 140 0.90 -14.74 -4.78
CA VAL A 140 2.09 -14.00 -4.37
C VAL A 140 1.89 -13.51 -2.94
N ASP A 141 2.81 -13.85 -2.05
CA ASP A 141 2.67 -13.57 -0.63
C ASP A 141 4.01 -13.25 0.03
N HIS A 142 3.97 -12.62 1.20
CA HIS A 142 5.17 -12.34 1.98
C HIS A 142 5.57 -13.55 2.85
N PRO A 143 6.85 -13.69 3.22
CA PRO A 143 7.28 -14.66 4.22
C PRO A 143 6.74 -14.28 5.62
N PRO A 144 6.75 -15.22 6.59
CA PRO A 144 6.31 -14.92 7.95
C PRO A 144 7.02 -13.72 8.56
N ASN A 145 6.29 -12.89 9.32
CA ASN A 145 6.75 -11.66 9.98
C ASN A 145 7.14 -10.50 9.06
N GLN A 146 6.83 -10.58 7.77
CA GLN A 146 6.92 -9.46 6.84
C GLN A 146 5.51 -8.96 6.52
N ASP A 147 5.44 -7.83 5.82
CA ASP A 147 4.20 -7.19 5.39
C ASP A 147 4.21 -7.11 3.84
N LYS A 148 3.07 -6.92 3.18
CA LYS A 148 3.00 -6.68 1.72
C LYS A 148 2.00 -5.57 1.33
N ASP A 149 1.58 -4.77 2.30
CA ASP A 149 0.46 -3.83 2.14
C ASP A 149 0.72 -2.77 1.05
N ILE A 150 1.97 -2.28 0.96
CA ILE A 150 2.34 -1.26 -0.02
C ILE A 150 2.52 -1.92 -1.39
N ALA A 151 3.08 -3.13 -1.44
CA ALA A 151 3.20 -3.90 -2.67
C ALA A 151 1.81 -4.24 -3.26
N ASP A 152 0.86 -4.68 -2.44
CA ASP A 152 -0.53 -4.90 -2.85
C ASP A 152 -1.16 -3.59 -3.36
N GLY A 153 -1.01 -2.50 -2.60
CA GLY A 153 -1.50 -1.19 -2.99
C GLY A 153 -0.93 -0.69 -4.32
N LEU A 154 0.36 -0.95 -4.57
CA LEU A 154 1.04 -0.59 -5.81
C LEU A 154 0.60 -1.47 -6.99
N ALA A 155 0.51 -2.79 -6.80
CA ALA A 155 0.03 -3.73 -7.81
C ALA A 155 -1.38 -3.37 -8.25
N GLY A 156 -2.28 -3.12 -7.30
CA GLY A 156 -3.65 -2.69 -7.57
C GLY A 156 -3.73 -1.31 -8.24
N ALA A 157 -2.91 -0.35 -7.83
CA ALA A 157 -2.87 0.97 -8.46
C ALA A 157 -2.38 0.90 -9.91
N CYS A 158 -1.33 0.13 -10.18
CA CYS A 158 -0.81 -0.07 -11.53
C CYS A 158 -1.84 -0.78 -12.41
N TRP A 159 -2.49 -1.82 -11.91
CA TRP A 159 -3.55 -2.52 -12.64
C TRP A 159 -4.68 -1.59 -13.08
N ASN A 160 -5.23 -0.80 -12.14
CA ASN A 160 -6.28 0.16 -12.48
C ASN A 160 -5.80 1.24 -13.47
N ALA A 161 -4.54 1.67 -13.37
CA ALA A 161 -3.99 2.64 -14.30
C ALA A 161 -3.96 2.08 -15.73
N ILE A 162 -3.49 0.83 -15.89
CA ILE A 162 -3.40 0.16 -17.19
C ILE A 162 -4.78 -0.16 -17.76
N GLU A 163 -5.69 -0.73 -16.98
CA GLU A 163 -7.08 -0.96 -17.45
C GLU A 163 -7.77 0.36 -17.82
N GLY A 164 -7.44 1.44 -17.13
CA GLY A 164 -7.91 2.78 -17.46
C GLY A 164 -7.42 3.31 -18.81
N VAL A 165 -6.27 2.85 -19.32
CA VAL A 165 -5.72 3.30 -20.62
C VAL A 165 -6.62 2.91 -21.79
N GLU A 166 -7.29 1.77 -21.72
CA GLU A 166 -8.23 1.36 -22.77
C GLU A 166 -9.44 2.33 -22.88
N GLY A 167 -9.65 3.23 -21.91
CA GLY A 167 -10.76 4.20 -21.89
C GLY A 167 -10.40 5.68 -21.68
N LEU A 168 -9.21 6.03 -21.18
CA LEU A 168 -8.86 7.40 -20.77
C LEU A 168 -7.38 7.71 -21.05
N MET A 169 -7.12 8.43 -22.13
CA MET A 169 -5.85 9.16 -22.32
C MET A 169 -6.03 10.56 -21.72
N PRO A 170 -5.37 10.90 -20.59
CA PRO A 170 -5.39 12.27 -20.11
C PRO A 170 -4.70 13.18 -21.15
N SER A 171 -5.35 14.30 -21.50
CA SER A 171 -4.83 15.24 -22.50
C SER A 171 -3.57 15.98 -22.03
N GLU A 172 -3.28 15.98 -20.72
CA GLU A 172 -2.15 16.68 -20.10
C GLU A 172 -1.64 15.91 -18.88
N THR A 173 -0.31 15.90 -18.68
CA THR A 173 0.36 15.35 -17.48
C THR A 173 0.04 16.24 -16.28
N GLN A 174 -0.56 15.67 -15.23
CA GLN A 174 -0.83 16.41 -13.99
C GLN A 174 0.39 16.35 -13.07
N ARG A 175 1.23 17.38 -13.07
CA ARG A 175 2.21 17.60 -11.99
C ARG A 175 1.52 18.33 -10.85
N GLY A 176 1.35 17.66 -9.71
CA GLY A 176 0.99 18.34 -8.46
C GLY A 176 2.10 19.33 -8.09
N VAL A 177 1.71 20.53 -7.63
CA VAL A 177 2.65 21.53 -7.11
C VAL A 177 2.78 21.29 -5.60
N PHE A 178 3.95 20.90 -5.14
CA PHE A 178 4.30 20.83 -3.72
C PHE A 178 5.39 21.87 -3.45
N GLU A 179 5.11 22.86 -2.61
CA GLU A 179 6.15 23.74 -2.05
C GLU A 179 6.76 23.07 -0.82
N GLU A 180 8.00 22.61 -0.93
CA GLU A 180 8.79 22.11 0.21
C GLU A 180 10.01 23.00 0.47
N THR A 181 10.32 23.22 1.75
CA THR A 181 11.53 23.92 2.22
C THR A 181 12.79 23.05 2.18
N ILE A 182 12.63 21.74 1.97
CA ILE A 182 13.70 20.74 1.87
C ILE A 182 13.41 19.90 0.63
N PRO A 183 14.39 19.63 -0.25
CA PRO A 183 14.18 18.76 -1.40
C PRO A 183 13.68 17.38 -0.96
N LEU A 184 12.58 16.90 -1.56
CA LEU A 184 11.96 15.60 -1.29
C LEU A 184 12.97 14.43 -1.27
N LYS A 185 13.97 14.49 -2.15
CA LYS A 185 15.05 13.51 -2.23
C LYS A 185 15.84 13.40 -0.92
N ASP A 186 16.19 14.52 -0.30
CA ASP A 186 17.04 14.54 0.89
C ASP A 186 16.26 14.05 2.12
N LYS A 187 14.96 14.35 2.20
CA LYS A 187 14.06 13.76 3.20
C LYS A 187 13.93 12.25 3.03
N LEU A 188 13.65 11.80 1.81
CA LEU A 188 13.49 10.38 1.51
C LEU A 188 14.76 9.60 1.82
N ASP A 189 15.93 10.11 1.43
CA ASP A 189 17.21 9.46 1.71
C ASP A 189 17.49 9.41 3.22
N ALA A 190 17.15 10.45 3.98
CA ALA A 190 17.31 10.47 5.43
C ALA A 190 16.36 9.49 6.16
N GLU A 191 15.07 9.51 5.81
CA GLU A 191 14.06 8.61 6.37
C GLU A 191 14.32 7.15 5.97
N ALA A 192 14.77 6.94 4.73
CA ALA A 192 15.15 5.65 4.21
C ALA A 192 16.29 5.01 5.00
N MET A 193 17.35 5.80 5.26
CA MET A 193 18.53 5.35 5.97
C MET A 193 18.24 5.12 7.47
N ASP A 194 17.49 6.01 8.12
CA ASP A 194 17.05 5.80 9.50
C ASP A 194 16.26 4.48 9.63
N TRP A 195 15.34 4.25 8.71
CA TRP A 195 14.53 3.04 8.68
C TRP A 195 15.36 1.76 8.43
N LEU A 196 16.34 1.81 7.53
CA LEU A 196 17.22 0.68 7.19
C LEU A 196 18.13 0.28 8.36
N TYR A 197 18.67 1.25 9.10
CA TYR A 197 19.69 0.98 10.11
C TYR A 197 19.14 0.86 11.53
N ASN A 198 18.00 1.46 11.85
CA ASN A 198 17.51 1.56 13.23
C ASN A 198 16.30 0.67 13.57
N ARG A 199 15.84 -0.17 12.63
CA ARG A 199 14.70 -1.07 12.90
C ARG A 199 15.12 -2.25 13.79
N LYS A 200 14.57 -2.31 15.01
CA LYS A 200 14.54 -3.55 15.78
C LYS A 200 13.49 -4.51 15.16
N PRO A 201 13.79 -5.81 14.98
CA PRO A 201 12.79 -6.77 14.51
C PRO A 201 11.57 -6.77 15.44
N LYS A 202 10.36 -6.99 14.89
CA LYS A 202 9.14 -7.17 15.69
C LYS A 202 9.41 -8.31 16.69
N GLU A 203 9.48 -8.00 17.98
CA GLU A 203 9.59 -9.03 19.02
C GLU A 203 8.33 -9.90 18.94
N LYS A 204 8.52 -11.23 18.94
CA LYS A 204 7.41 -12.17 19.02
C LYS A 204 6.59 -11.82 20.28
N LYS A 205 5.27 -11.65 20.13
CA LYS A 205 4.40 -11.92 21.28
C LYS A 205 4.64 -13.40 21.63
N PRO A 206 4.99 -13.75 22.88
CA PRO A 206 5.23 -15.14 23.23
C PRO A 206 3.98 -15.95 22.89
N ASP A 207 4.19 -17.08 22.19
CA ASP A 207 3.13 -17.97 21.70
C ASP A 207 2.32 -18.63 22.84
N VAL A 208 2.72 -18.41 24.09
CA VAL A 208 2.10 -18.91 25.31
C VAL A 208 1.92 -17.72 26.24
N ILE A 209 0.66 -17.39 26.55
CA ILE A 209 0.35 -16.58 27.74
C ILE A 209 0.87 -17.40 28.91
N ASP A 210 1.91 -16.91 29.57
CA ASP A 210 2.40 -17.49 30.82
C ASP A 210 1.29 -17.32 31.86
N MET A 211 0.46 -18.35 31.99
CA MET A 211 -0.70 -18.34 32.88
C MET A 211 -0.29 -18.13 34.33
N GLU A 212 0.90 -18.59 34.74
CA GLU A 212 1.42 -18.34 36.09
C GLU A 212 1.72 -16.86 36.29
N LYS A 213 2.29 -16.20 35.27
CA LYS A 213 2.55 -14.76 35.32
C LYS A 213 1.26 -13.94 35.32
N LEU A 214 0.27 -14.34 34.53
CA LEU A 214 -1.03 -13.68 34.47
C LEU A 214 -1.79 -13.84 35.80
N GLU A 215 -1.73 -15.02 36.42
CA GLU A 215 -2.33 -15.28 37.74
C GLU A 215 -1.65 -14.45 38.83
N HIS A 216 -0.32 -14.32 38.83
CA HIS A 216 0.38 -13.48 39.80
C HIS A 216 0.01 -12.00 39.66
N GLU A 217 -0.05 -11.48 38.42
CA GLU A 217 -0.43 -10.09 38.16
C GLU A 217 -1.90 -9.81 38.53
N LEU A 218 -2.80 -10.77 38.33
CA LEU A 218 -4.21 -10.69 38.76
C LEU A 218 -4.35 -10.73 40.29
N MET A 219 -3.59 -11.58 40.97
CA MET A 219 -3.62 -11.69 42.42
C MET A 219 -3.05 -10.45 43.11
N ASP A 220 -1.93 -9.92 42.61
CA ASP A 220 -1.32 -8.67 43.11
C ASP A 220 -2.29 -7.50 42.96
N GLY A 221 -2.96 -7.38 41.80
CA GLY A 221 -3.96 -6.34 41.56
C GLY A 221 -5.18 -6.46 42.48
N LEU A 222 -5.60 -7.69 42.82
CA LEU A 222 -6.71 -7.93 43.75
C LEU A 222 -6.33 -7.58 45.19
N GLU A 223 -5.09 -7.89 45.60
CA GLU A 223 -4.58 -7.53 46.93
C GLU A 223 -4.49 -6.02 47.12
N ASP A 224 -4.02 -5.29 46.10
CA ASP A 224 -3.98 -3.83 46.10
C ASP A 224 -5.39 -3.21 46.18
N GLU A 225 -6.37 -3.80 45.48
CA GLU A 225 -7.76 -3.33 45.50
C GLU A 225 -8.46 -3.61 46.84
N ILE A 226 -8.18 -4.77 47.44
CA ILE A 226 -8.66 -5.12 48.80
C ILE A 226 -8.05 -4.19 49.84
N LYS A 227 -6.75 -3.89 49.72
CA LYS A 227 -6.05 -2.99 50.64
C LYS A 227 -6.61 -1.58 50.56
N LYS A 228 -6.88 -1.09 49.34
CA LYS A 228 -7.48 0.22 49.10
C LYS A 228 -8.90 0.33 49.66
N LYS A 229 -9.73 -0.72 49.50
CA LYS A 229 -11.08 -0.75 50.11
C LYS A 229 -11.04 -0.77 51.64
N ARG A 230 -10.08 -1.46 52.25
CA ARG A 230 -9.92 -1.46 53.72
C ARG A 230 -9.47 -0.09 54.25
N GLU A 231 -8.60 0.61 53.54
CA GLU A 231 -8.16 1.97 53.89
C GLU A 231 -9.28 3.02 53.72
N ASP A 232 -10.24 2.77 52.83
CA ASP A 232 -11.43 3.62 52.64
C ASP A 232 -12.54 3.33 53.67
N GLU A 233 -12.59 2.14 54.27
CA GLU A 233 -13.54 1.77 55.34
C GLU A 233 -13.08 2.22 56.75
N GLU A 234 -11.79 2.51 56.94
CA GLU A 234 -11.22 2.99 58.21
C GLU A 234 -11.16 4.53 58.35
N LYS A 235 -11.70 5.30 57.38
CA LYS A 235 -11.82 6.77 57.41
C LYS A 235 -13.26 7.23 57.64
#